data_AF-A0A958C4E0-F1
#
_entry.id   AF-A0A958C4E0-F1
#
_cell.length_a   1.000
_cell.length_b   1.000
_cell.length_c   1.000
_cell.angle_alpha   90.00
_cell.angle_beta   90.00
_cell.angle_gamma   90.00
#
_symmetry.space_group_name_H-M   'P 1'
#
loop_
_entity.id
_entity.type
_entity.pdbx_description
1 polymer ?
#
loop_
_entity_poly.entity_id
_entity_poly.type
_entity_poly.pdbx_seq_one_letter_code
_entity_poly.pdbx_strand_id
1 'polypeptide(L)'
;YQPGSQATWTVSLTGASGGPASYDVAMRYVTQSYTQTVTLGAGQTVHVPWTFDVGPAGNRAQVVVSPHVENDEDTTFALIIDSRWVPVIEDPYAWLESDKPSYQAGETVHLTMHLLKPNDAAFVLAPGEIAAAGSPLLWSNLTLTETYTITNPYTVGDFPIDYPLPATLRSGRYHFLYAYDSEERTLPIDVHGVDLFTEDLAVAGPAPGAPLLPGDPLTLTARLRLNAPLASATLLAYAQQPDNTPVDLGPLASQTVSLVAGETPVTLHGVLPASVHSPASALPPGT
;
A
#
# COMPACT_ATOMS: atom_id res chain seq x y z
N TYR A 1 8.09 -8.76 -18.98
CA TYR A 1 8.21 -10.19 -19.35
C TYR A 1 7.04 -10.61 -20.24
N GLN A 2 7.15 -11.71 -20.98
CA GLN A 2 6.03 -12.28 -21.74
C GLN A 2 5.36 -13.41 -20.92
N PRO A 3 4.04 -13.64 -21.06
CA PRO A 3 3.37 -14.78 -20.45
C PRO A 3 4.06 -16.11 -20.78
N GLY A 4 4.31 -16.94 -19.77
CA GLY A 4 4.95 -18.26 -19.92
C GLY A 4 6.46 -18.22 -20.23
N SER A 5 7.08 -17.04 -20.29
CA SER A 5 8.54 -16.92 -20.34
C SER A 5 9.17 -17.23 -18.97
N GLN A 6 10.48 -17.44 -18.94
CA GLN A 6 11.21 -17.62 -17.68
C GLN A 6 11.82 -16.30 -17.19
N ALA A 7 11.72 -16.06 -15.90
CA ALA A 7 12.41 -14.96 -15.21
C ALA A 7 13.33 -15.52 -14.13
N THR A 8 14.55 -15.00 -14.04
CA THR A 8 15.48 -15.32 -12.95
C THR A 8 15.69 -14.08 -12.09
N TRP A 9 15.30 -14.15 -10.83
CA TRP A 9 15.46 -13.09 -9.85
C TRP A 9 16.48 -13.51 -8.80
N THR A 10 17.29 -12.57 -8.33
CA THR A 10 18.30 -12.83 -7.30
C THR A 10 17.98 -12.01 -6.06
N VAL A 11 17.75 -12.68 -4.95
CA VAL A 11 17.61 -12.04 -3.65
C VAL A 11 18.99 -11.92 -3.01
N SER A 12 19.33 -10.72 -2.54
CA SER A 12 20.59 -10.46 -1.83
C SER A 12 20.30 -10.21 -0.36
N LEU A 13 20.79 -11.09 0.50
CA LEU A 13 20.60 -11.02 1.95
C LEU A 13 21.91 -10.62 2.58
N THR A 14 21.92 -9.57 3.39
CA THR A 14 23.14 -9.09 4.08
C THR A 14 22.96 -9.18 5.58
N GLY A 15 23.85 -9.89 6.25
CA GLY A 15 23.89 -9.98 7.70
C GLY A 15 24.38 -8.65 8.30
N ALA A 16 23.53 -7.96 9.05
CA ALA A 16 23.90 -6.67 9.65
C ALA A 16 24.89 -6.83 10.82
N SER A 17 24.66 -7.81 11.70
CA SER A 17 25.43 -8.00 12.94
C SER A 17 25.18 -9.38 13.55
N GLY A 18 26.03 -9.79 14.50
CA GLY A 18 25.85 -11.04 15.27
C GLY A 18 26.72 -12.20 14.77
N GLY A 19 26.60 -13.34 15.47
CA GLY A 19 27.23 -14.59 15.04
C GLY A 19 26.52 -15.21 13.82
N PRO A 20 27.12 -16.20 13.16
CA PRO A 20 26.48 -16.90 12.06
C PRO A 20 25.14 -17.51 12.50
N ALA A 21 24.08 -17.21 11.76
CA ALA A 21 22.74 -17.74 11.99
C ALA A 21 22.13 -18.24 10.66
N SER A 22 21.31 -19.28 10.73
CA SER A 22 20.63 -19.86 9.57
C SER A 22 19.20 -19.32 9.44
N TYR A 23 18.78 -19.09 8.20
CA TYR A 23 17.49 -18.54 7.84
C TYR A 23 16.89 -19.33 6.67
N ASP A 24 15.58 -19.57 6.71
CA ASP A 24 14.84 -20.05 5.57
C ASP A 24 14.30 -18.87 4.77
N VAL A 25 14.69 -18.83 3.50
CA VAL A 25 14.33 -17.78 2.56
C VAL A 25 13.42 -18.39 1.53
N ALA A 26 12.21 -17.86 1.40
CA ALA A 26 11.23 -18.32 0.43
C ALA A 26 10.84 -17.22 -0.55
N MET A 27 10.90 -17.51 -1.84
CA MET A 27 10.23 -16.69 -2.86
C MET A 27 8.92 -17.33 -3.26
N ARG A 28 7.87 -16.51 -3.29
CA ARG A 28 6.52 -16.90 -3.70
C ARG A 28 6.08 -16.03 -4.87
N TYR A 29 5.58 -16.64 -5.93
CA TYR A 29 5.02 -15.95 -7.08
C TYR A 29 3.86 -16.75 -7.66
N VAL A 30 2.66 -16.17 -7.65
CA VAL A 30 1.41 -16.86 -8.03
C VAL A 30 1.24 -18.14 -7.20
N THR A 31 1.35 -19.32 -7.80
CA THR A 31 1.27 -20.63 -7.13
C THR A 31 2.65 -21.27 -6.90
N GLN A 32 3.72 -20.65 -7.39
CA GLN A 32 5.08 -21.15 -7.26
C GLN A 32 5.68 -20.69 -5.93
N SER A 33 6.36 -21.60 -5.24
CA SER A 33 7.10 -21.31 -4.01
C SER A 33 8.44 -22.05 -4.03
N TYR A 34 9.51 -21.32 -3.77
CA TYR A 34 10.86 -21.84 -3.70
C TYR A 34 11.45 -21.47 -2.36
N THR A 35 12.00 -22.43 -1.63
CA THR A 35 12.60 -22.20 -0.31
C THR A 35 14.04 -22.67 -0.31
N GLN A 36 14.92 -21.90 0.32
CA GLN A 36 16.32 -22.24 0.51
C GLN A 36 16.79 -21.78 1.90
N THR A 37 17.49 -22.66 2.61
CA THR A 37 18.17 -22.32 3.86
C THR A 37 19.52 -21.66 3.55
N VAL A 38 19.80 -20.54 4.19
CA VAL A 38 21.08 -19.81 4.07
C VAL A 38 21.65 -19.51 5.45
N THR A 39 22.98 -19.54 5.57
CA THR A 39 23.66 -19.10 6.78
C THR A 39 24.28 -17.72 6.54
N LEU A 40 24.00 -16.78 7.42
CA LEU A 40 24.47 -15.39 7.35
C LEU A 40 25.28 -15.04 8.60
N GLY A 41 26.53 -14.65 8.41
CA GLY A 41 27.33 -13.95 9.42
C GLY A 41 27.28 -12.44 9.27
N ALA A 42 27.75 -11.71 10.28
CA ALA A 42 27.88 -10.25 10.21
C ALA A 42 28.73 -9.80 9.01
N GLY A 43 28.23 -8.82 8.26
CA GLY A 43 28.86 -8.27 7.06
C GLY A 43 28.86 -9.20 5.84
N GLN A 44 28.33 -10.42 5.93
CA GLN A 44 28.24 -11.34 4.80
C GLN A 44 27.00 -11.06 3.96
N THR A 45 27.17 -11.15 2.65
CA THR A 45 26.06 -11.11 1.69
C THR A 45 25.93 -12.46 0.99
N VAL A 46 24.73 -13.03 0.99
CA VAL A 46 24.39 -14.26 0.26
C VAL A 46 23.40 -13.90 -0.84
N HIS A 47 23.61 -14.47 -2.03
CA HIS A 47 22.75 -14.30 -3.18
C HIS A 47 21.99 -15.61 -3.46
N VAL A 48 20.66 -15.51 -3.53
CA VAL A 48 19.76 -16.63 -3.78
C VAL A 48 19.03 -16.40 -5.09
N PRO A 49 19.47 -17.06 -6.19
CA PRO A 49 18.79 -16.96 -7.47
C PRO A 49 17.61 -17.94 -7.54
N TRP A 50 16.46 -17.47 -8.02
CA TRP A 50 15.31 -18.31 -8.35
C TRP A 50 14.85 -18.04 -9.76
N THR A 51 14.66 -19.12 -10.51
CA THR A 51 14.02 -19.09 -11.83
C THR A 51 12.59 -19.58 -11.69
N PHE A 52 11.65 -18.82 -12.21
CA PHE A 52 10.23 -19.12 -12.19
C PHE A 52 9.58 -18.83 -13.54
N ASP A 53 8.46 -19.51 -13.80
CA ASP A 53 7.67 -19.26 -14.99
C ASP A 53 6.78 -18.04 -14.77
N VAL A 54 6.82 -17.09 -15.70
CA VAL A 54 6.05 -15.85 -15.64
C VAL A 54 4.58 -16.17 -15.89
N GLY A 55 3.72 -15.69 -14.98
CA GLY A 55 2.29 -15.93 -15.04
C GLY A 55 1.62 -15.24 -16.25
N PRO A 56 0.32 -15.51 -16.47
CA PRO A 56 -0.42 -14.92 -17.59
C PRO A 56 -0.68 -13.41 -17.41
N ALA A 57 -0.55 -12.89 -16.19
CA ALA A 57 -0.79 -11.50 -15.83
C ALA A 57 0.25 -10.99 -14.82
N GLY A 58 0.38 -9.67 -14.74
CA GLY A 58 1.24 -9.00 -13.77
C GLY A 58 0.91 -9.45 -12.34
N ASN A 59 1.92 -9.91 -11.59
CA ASN A 59 1.72 -10.32 -10.20
C ASN A 59 2.96 -9.99 -9.35
N ARG A 60 2.79 -9.96 -8.04
CA ARG A 60 3.85 -9.59 -7.11
C ARG A 60 4.58 -10.85 -6.63
N ALA A 61 5.89 -10.90 -6.86
CA ALA A 61 6.73 -11.88 -6.21
C ALA A 61 7.05 -11.39 -4.79
N GLN A 62 6.94 -12.28 -3.81
CA GLN A 62 7.16 -12.00 -2.40
C GLN A 62 8.38 -12.78 -1.91
N VAL A 63 9.18 -12.14 -1.06
CA VAL A 63 10.29 -12.77 -0.37
C VAL A 63 9.96 -12.80 1.12
N VAL A 64 9.90 -14.00 1.65
CA VAL A 64 9.66 -14.28 3.06
C VAL A 64 10.95 -14.81 3.65
N VAL A 65 11.35 -14.28 4.79
CA VAL A 65 12.51 -14.78 5.53
C VAL A 65 12.07 -15.12 6.94
N SER A 66 12.44 -16.31 7.38
CA SER A 66 12.23 -16.78 8.75
C SER A 66 13.54 -17.33 9.31
N PRO A 67 13.76 -17.28 10.64
CA PRO A 67 14.80 -18.06 11.27
C PRO A 67 14.65 -19.54 10.89
N HIS A 68 15.77 -20.20 10.59
CA HIS A 68 15.78 -21.64 10.44
C HIS A 68 15.74 -22.27 11.84
N VAL A 69 14.73 -23.09 12.09
CA VAL A 69 14.56 -23.81 13.36
C VAL A 69 14.79 -25.30 13.13
N GLU A 70 15.61 -25.91 13.98
CA GLU A 70 15.89 -27.35 13.92
C GLU A 70 14.89 -28.17 14.76
N ASN A 71 14.17 -27.52 15.67
CA ASN A 71 13.16 -28.14 16.53
C ASN A 71 11.77 -27.54 16.29
N ASP A 72 10.75 -28.39 16.18
CA ASP A 72 9.35 -27.98 15.96
C ASP A 72 8.74 -27.23 17.17
N GLU A 73 9.39 -27.25 18.33
CA GLU A 73 8.97 -26.50 19.53
C GLU A 73 9.38 -25.01 19.49
N ASP A 74 10.30 -24.64 18.61
CA ASP A 74 10.74 -23.25 18.46
C ASP A 74 9.75 -22.46 17.60
N THR A 75 9.41 -21.24 18.03
CA THR A 75 8.43 -20.40 17.32
C THR A 75 9.05 -19.79 16.06
N THR A 76 8.59 -20.20 14.90
CA THR A 76 8.93 -19.56 13.62
C THR A 76 8.18 -18.24 13.48
N PHE A 77 8.92 -17.13 13.46
CA PHE A 77 8.40 -15.85 12.98
C PHE A 77 8.87 -15.62 11.55
N ALA A 78 7.94 -15.29 10.66
CA ALA A 78 8.23 -14.99 9.26
C ALA A 78 7.99 -13.51 9.01
N LEU A 79 8.99 -12.83 8.46
CA LEU A 79 8.85 -11.46 7.99
C LEU A 79 8.72 -11.52 6.46
N ILE A 80 7.66 -10.93 5.90
CA ILE A 80 7.65 -10.57 4.48
C ILE A 80 8.59 -9.38 4.37
N ILE A 81 9.81 -9.62 3.89
CA ILE A 81 10.87 -8.61 3.88
C ILE A 81 10.78 -7.74 2.63
N ASP A 82 10.40 -8.34 1.51
CA ASP A 82 10.33 -7.63 0.24
C ASP A 82 9.24 -8.22 -0.64
N SER A 83 8.72 -7.42 -1.54
CA SER A 83 7.88 -7.88 -2.62
C SER A 83 7.94 -6.89 -3.77
N ARG A 84 8.12 -7.39 -4.99
CA ARG A 84 8.27 -6.59 -6.20
C ARG A 84 7.32 -7.08 -7.28
N TRP A 85 6.84 -6.16 -8.10
CA TRP A 85 6.00 -6.50 -9.24
C TRP A 85 6.81 -7.17 -10.35
N VAL A 86 6.27 -8.24 -10.89
CA VAL A 86 6.75 -8.87 -12.13
C VAL A 86 5.90 -8.29 -13.27
N PRO A 87 6.44 -7.34 -14.08
CA PRO A 87 5.68 -6.76 -15.18
C PRO A 87 5.49 -7.79 -16.30
N VAL A 88 4.25 -7.96 -16.75
CA VAL A 88 3.88 -8.90 -17.82
C VAL A 88 3.22 -8.13 -18.95
N ILE A 89 3.67 -8.36 -20.18
CA ILE A 89 3.04 -7.86 -21.40
C ILE A 89 1.84 -8.77 -21.68
N GLU A 90 0.70 -8.41 -21.12
CA GLU A 90 -0.53 -9.20 -21.21
C GLU A 90 -1.14 -9.18 -22.61
N ASP A 91 -0.88 -8.14 -23.42
CA ASP A 91 -1.23 -8.05 -24.83
C ASP A 91 0.03 -7.64 -25.59
N PRO A 92 0.56 -8.50 -26.48
CA PRO A 92 1.77 -8.20 -27.23
C PRO A 92 1.59 -7.07 -28.24
N TYR A 93 0.36 -6.60 -28.49
CA TYR A 93 0.06 -5.49 -29.40
C TYR A 93 -0.22 -4.17 -28.70
N ALA A 94 -0.44 -4.16 -27.38
CA ALA A 94 -0.69 -2.95 -26.62
C ALA A 94 -0.30 -3.13 -25.15
N TRP A 95 0.69 -2.37 -24.67
CA TRP A 95 1.07 -2.38 -23.26
C TRP A 95 1.65 -1.03 -22.82
N LEU A 96 1.55 -0.78 -21.52
CA LEU A 96 2.23 0.33 -20.87
C LEU A 96 3.50 -0.18 -20.19
N GLU A 97 4.61 0.50 -20.42
CA GLU A 97 5.90 0.23 -19.80
C GLU A 97 6.37 1.45 -19.01
N SER A 98 7.05 1.20 -17.90
CA SER A 98 7.68 2.24 -17.07
C SER A 98 9.19 2.03 -17.05
N ASP A 99 9.97 3.11 -17.00
CA ASP A 99 11.43 3.05 -17.00
C ASP A 99 12.01 2.37 -15.76
N LYS A 100 11.31 2.44 -14.62
CA LYS A 100 11.69 1.81 -13.36
C LYS A 100 10.52 1.09 -12.69
N PRO A 101 10.80 0.07 -11.85
CA PRO A 101 9.77 -0.61 -11.07
C PRO A 101 9.37 0.15 -9.79
N SER A 102 10.14 1.16 -9.37
CA SER A 102 9.93 1.90 -8.12
C SER A 102 10.45 3.33 -8.22
N TYR A 103 9.76 4.28 -7.58
CA TYR A 103 10.03 5.72 -7.65
C TYR A 103 10.05 6.35 -6.26
N GLN A 104 10.71 7.50 -6.14
CA GLN A 104 10.53 8.38 -4.99
C GLN A 104 9.32 9.29 -5.18
N ALA A 105 8.62 9.64 -4.11
CA ALA A 105 7.63 10.72 -4.15
C ALA A 105 8.31 12.02 -4.63
N GLY A 106 7.69 12.74 -5.58
CA GLY A 106 8.28 13.91 -6.22
C GLY A 106 9.09 13.61 -7.48
N GLU A 107 9.36 12.33 -7.78
CA GLU A 107 10.03 11.91 -9.01
C GLU A 107 9.07 11.91 -10.21
N THR A 108 9.59 12.12 -11.42
CA THR A 108 8.84 11.91 -12.65
C THR A 108 8.92 10.44 -13.06
N VAL A 109 7.76 9.82 -13.27
CA VAL A 109 7.64 8.51 -13.89
C VAL A 109 7.70 8.70 -15.39
N HIS A 110 8.63 8.00 -16.05
CA HIS A 110 8.71 7.98 -17.51
C HIS A 110 8.02 6.71 -18.01
N LEU A 111 6.88 6.89 -18.66
CA LEU A 111 6.07 5.81 -19.22
C LEU A 111 6.18 5.81 -20.74
N THR A 112 6.06 4.64 -21.34
CA THR A 112 5.89 4.48 -22.78
C THR A 112 4.68 3.58 -23.02
N MET A 113 3.67 4.11 -23.71
CA MET A 113 2.56 3.30 -24.22
C MET A 113 2.95 2.79 -25.60
N HIS A 114 3.01 1.47 -25.75
CA HIS A 114 3.29 0.80 -27.01
C HIS A 114 1.98 0.40 -27.67
N LEU A 115 1.72 0.86 -28.91
CA LEU A 115 0.58 0.45 -29.72
C LEU A 115 1.09 -0.11 -31.05
N LEU A 116 1.03 -1.44 -31.23
CA LEU A 116 1.53 -2.11 -32.44
C LEU A 116 0.46 -2.38 -33.50
N LYS A 117 -0.79 -2.02 -33.21
CA LYS A 117 -1.92 -2.01 -34.14
C LYS A 117 -2.69 -0.69 -34.01
N PRO A 118 -3.47 -0.27 -35.03
CA PRO A 118 -4.40 0.84 -34.86
C PRO A 118 -5.41 0.51 -33.77
N ASN A 119 -5.69 1.48 -32.89
CA ASN A 119 -6.73 1.38 -31.85
C ASN A 119 -7.71 2.56 -32.03
N ASP A 120 -8.96 2.37 -31.63
CA ASP A 120 -10.01 3.40 -31.70
C ASP A 120 -9.84 4.45 -30.58
N ALA A 121 -9.28 4.04 -29.44
CA ALA A 121 -8.98 4.90 -28.31
C ALA A 121 -7.79 4.34 -27.52
N ALA A 122 -6.97 5.22 -26.95
CA ALA A 122 -5.95 4.86 -25.97
C ALA A 122 -5.70 6.00 -24.98
N PHE A 123 -5.62 5.69 -23.69
CA PHE A 123 -5.33 6.67 -22.64
C PHE A 123 -4.63 6.04 -21.44
N VAL A 124 -4.00 6.88 -20.64
CA VAL A 124 -3.40 6.53 -19.35
C VAL A 124 -3.94 7.50 -18.31
N LEU A 125 -4.46 6.96 -17.20
CA LEU A 125 -4.90 7.74 -16.04
C LEU A 125 -3.77 7.82 -15.01
N ALA A 126 -3.80 8.89 -14.24
CA ALA A 126 -2.98 9.05 -13.06
C ALA A 126 -3.05 7.82 -12.12
N PRO A 127 -1.96 7.54 -11.38
CA PRO A 127 -1.87 6.29 -10.67
C PRO A 127 -2.79 6.26 -9.44
N GLY A 128 -3.60 5.22 -9.30
CA GLY A 128 -4.41 4.96 -8.12
C GLY A 128 -3.63 4.19 -7.06
N GLU A 129 -3.86 4.46 -5.78
CA GLU A 129 -3.28 3.64 -4.72
C GLU A 129 -3.99 2.27 -4.67
N ILE A 130 -3.18 1.21 -4.62
CA ILE A 130 -3.68 -0.14 -4.34
C ILE A 130 -3.83 -0.26 -2.82
N ALA A 131 -5.07 -0.15 -2.34
CA ALA A 131 -5.37 -0.42 -0.93
C ALA A 131 -4.86 -1.82 -0.55
N ALA A 132 -4.07 -1.91 0.52
CA ALA A 132 -3.73 -3.21 1.08
C ALA A 132 -5.03 -3.87 1.58
N ALA A 133 -5.37 -5.05 1.06
CA ALA A 133 -6.57 -5.78 1.46
C ALA A 133 -6.64 -5.91 3.00
N GLY A 134 -7.75 -5.47 3.60
CA GLY A 134 -7.97 -5.50 5.06
C GLY A 134 -7.32 -4.37 5.86
N SER A 135 -6.58 -3.45 5.22
CA SER A 135 -6.14 -2.23 5.87
C SER A 135 -7.15 -1.12 5.55
N PRO A 136 -7.94 -0.62 6.53
CA PRO A 136 -8.63 0.65 6.30
C PRO A 136 -7.53 1.64 5.96
N LEU A 137 -7.59 2.23 4.76
CA LEU A 137 -6.66 3.30 4.39
C LEU A 137 -6.86 4.43 5.42
N LEU A 138 -6.04 4.43 6.48
CA LEU A 138 -6.00 5.46 7.52
C LEU A 138 -5.53 6.81 6.94
N TRP A 139 -5.12 6.79 5.67
CA TRP A 139 -4.65 7.92 4.90
C TRP A 139 -4.88 7.61 3.41
N SER A 140 -5.45 8.57 2.69
CA SER A 140 -5.47 8.60 1.22
C SER A 140 -4.80 9.88 0.72
N ASN A 141 -4.15 9.79 -0.44
CA ASN A 141 -3.74 11.00 -1.16
C ASN A 141 -4.98 11.63 -1.81
N LEU A 142 -5.08 12.95 -1.73
CA LEU A 142 -6.06 13.72 -2.49
C LEU A 142 -5.95 13.29 -3.97
N THR A 143 -7.09 12.96 -4.56
CA THR A 143 -7.26 12.34 -5.88
C THR A 143 -6.23 12.79 -6.92
N LEU A 144 -5.43 11.85 -7.41
CA LEU A 144 -4.58 12.03 -8.58
C LEU A 144 -5.48 12.05 -9.81
N THR A 145 -5.64 13.19 -10.49
CA THR A 145 -6.73 13.42 -11.46
C THR A 145 -6.29 13.68 -12.90
N GLU A 146 -5.00 13.64 -13.22
CA GLU A 146 -4.56 13.93 -14.59
C GLU A 146 -4.73 12.71 -15.51
N THR A 147 -5.57 12.87 -16.53
CA THR A 147 -5.74 11.91 -17.64
C THR A 147 -4.87 12.33 -18.81
N TYR A 148 -4.02 11.42 -19.29
CA TYR A 148 -3.28 11.60 -20.53
C TYR A 148 -3.98 10.87 -21.67
N THR A 149 -4.55 11.63 -22.62
CA THR A 149 -5.18 11.07 -23.81
C THR A 149 -4.20 11.05 -24.98
N ILE A 150 -4.02 9.89 -25.61
CA ILE A 150 -3.19 9.78 -26.80
C ILE A 150 -3.98 10.37 -27.97
N THR A 151 -3.53 11.55 -28.41
CA THR A 151 -4.19 12.32 -29.46
C THR A 151 -3.82 11.69 -30.81
N ASN A 152 -4.67 10.80 -31.33
CA ASN A 152 -4.57 10.01 -32.58
C ASN A 152 -4.24 8.49 -32.39
N PRO A 153 -5.14 7.71 -31.76
CA PRO A 153 -4.93 6.29 -31.43
C PRO A 153 -4.86 5.34 -32.64
N TYR A 154 -5.23 5.82 -33.84
CA TYR A 154 -5.02 5.09 -35.10
C TYR A 154 -3.55 4.95 -35.51
N THR A 155 -2.66 5.67 -34.83
CA THR A 155 -1.22 5.68 -35.10
C THR A 155 -0.56 4.57 -34.30
N VAL A 156 0.12 3.67 -35.02
CA VAL A 156 1.01 2.66 -34.44
C VAL A 156 2.31 3.33 -34.02
N GLY A 157 2.79 3.04 -32.81
CA GLY A 157 4.07 3.56 -32.33
C GLY A 157 4.22 3.55 -30.82
N ASP A 158 5.30 4.19 -30.38
CA ASP A 158 5.65 4.39 -28.97
C ASP A 158 5.28 5.81 -28.56
N PHE A 159 4.47 5.93 -27.52
CA PHE A 159 3.95 7.19 -27.02
C PHE A 159 4.54 7.46 -25.63
N PRO A 160 5.56 8.33 -25.52
CA PRO A 160 6.14 8.68 -24.24
C PRO A 160 5.18 9.56 -23.43
N ILE A 161 5.16 9.33 -22.12
CA ILE A 161 4.33 10.05 -21.15
C ILE A 161 5.19 10.31 -19.92
N ASP A 162 5.34 11.58 -19.56
CA ASP A 162 6.03 12.00 -18.34
C ASP A 162 5.01 12.38 -17.27
N TYR A 163 5.00 11.64 -16.16
CA TYR A 163 4.06 11.88 -15.06
C TYR A 163 4.80 12.29 -13.77
N PRO A 164 4.71 13.56 -13.34
CA PRO A 164 5.33 14.00 -12.08
C PRO A 164 4.53 13.48 -10.87
N LEU A 165 5.14 12.63 -10.04
CA LEU A 165 4.54 12.19 -8.79
C LEU A 165 4.52 13.34 -7.77
N PRO A 166 3.45 13.52 -6.99
CA PRO A 166 3.48 14.46 -5.88
C PRO A 166 4.55 14.11 -4.84
N ALA A 167 5.28 15.11 -4.35
CA ALA A 167 6.28 14.93 -3.29
C ALA A 167 5.68 14.48 -1.94
N THR A 168 4.37 14.64 -1.77
CA THR A 168 3.62 14.26 -0.56
C THR A 168 2.98 12.89 -0.66
N LEU A 169 3.23 12.12 -1.74
CA LEU A 169 2.72 10.76 -1.83
C LEU A 169 3.25 9.94 -0.64
N ARG A 170 2.34 9.18 -0.04
CA ARG A 170 2.66 8.13 0.91
C ARG A 170 3.50 7.02 0.27
N SER A 171 4.37 6.38 1.06
CA SER A 171 4.99 5.14 0.59
C SER A 171 3.92 4.06 0.41
N GLY A 172 3.93 3.39 -0.73
CA GLY A 172 2.90 2.42 -1.00
C GLY A 172 2.96 1.83 -2.39
N ARG A 173 1.89 1.12 -2.71
CA ARG A 173 1.70 0.42 -3.97
C ARG A 173 0.69 1.22 -4.77
N TYR A 174 1.06 1.57 -5.98
CA TYR A 174 0.20 2.33 -6.88
C TYR A 174 0.06 1.58 -8.21
N HIS A 175 -0.91 1.97 -9.02
CA HIS A 175 -1.02 1.48 -10.39
C HIS A 175 -1.51 2.59 -11.31
N PHE A 176 -0.91 2.71 -12.48
CA PHE A 176 -1.53 3.43 -13.58
C PHE A 176 -2.65 2.59 -14.16
N LEU A 177 -3.83 3.17 -14.34
CA LEU A 177 -4.84 2.58 -15.23
C LEU A 177 -4.50 3.02 -16.64
N TYR A 178 -4.45 2.08 -17.57
CA TYR A 178 -4.38 2.40 -18.98
C TYR A 178 -5.46 1.62 -19.72
N ALA A 179 -5.94 2.18 -20.81
CA ALA A 179 -6.94 1.51 -21.62
C ALA A 179 -6.67 1.72 -23.10
N TYR A 180 -7.10 0.73 -23.89
CA TYR A 180 -7.14 0.77 -25.33
C TYR A 180 -8.34 -0.04 -25.83
N ASP A 181 -9.02 0.40 -26.88
CA ASP A 181 -10.20 -0.29 -27.46
C ASP A 181 -11.27 -0.73 -26.42
N SER A 182 -11.45 0.06 -25.36
CA SER A 182 -12.34 -0.23 -24.21
C SER A 182 -11.91 -1.38 -23.30
N GLU A 183 -10.70 -1.90 -23.45
CA GLU A 183 -10.06 -2.81 -22.50
C GLU A 183 -9.23 -2.02 -21.49
N GLU A 184 -9.53 -2.17 -20.20
CA GLU A 184 -8.79 -1.53 -19.11
C GLU A 184 -7.79 -2.49 -18.50
N ARG A 185 -6.59 -1.97 -18.22
CA ARG A 185 -5.48 -2.70 -17.63
C ARG A 185 -4.73 -1.82 -16.66
N THR A 186 -3.85 -2.45 -15.90
CA THR A 186 -3.06 -1.75 -14.87
C THR A 186 -1.58 -1.98 -15.04
N LEU A 187 -0.80 -0.93 -14.81
CA LEU A 187 0.65 -1.03 -14.65
C LEU A 187 0.99 -0.66 -13.19
N PRO A 188 1.35 -1.63 -12.36
CA PRO A 188 1.68 -1.35 -10.98
C PRO A 188 3.08 -0.74 -10.82
N ILE A 189 3.23 0.17 -9.87
CA ILE A 189 4.50 0.76 -9.44
C ILE A 189 4.57 0.77 -7.92
N ASP A 190 5.79 0.75 -7.37
CA ASP A 190 6.02 1.02 -5.95
C ASP A 190 6.49 2.48 -5.79
N VAL A 191 5.96 3.19 -4.79
CA VAL A 191 6.37 4.56 -4.46
C VAL A 191 6.97 4.56 -3.05
N HIS A 192 8.14 5.16 -2.91
CA HIS A 192 8.79 5.46 -1.65
C HIS A 192 8.58 6.92 -1.33
N GLY A 193 7.82 7.21 -0.29
CA GLY A 193 7.41 8.56 0.03
C GLY A 193 7.30 8.75 1.52
N VAL A 194 6.21 9.39 1.94
CA VAL A 194 5.99 9.67 3.35
C VAL A 194 5.41 8.43 4.04
N ASP A 195 6.08 7.97 5.09
CA ASP A 195 5.58 6.95 6.00
C ASP A 195 4.96 7.62 7.22
N LEU A 196 3.78 7.15 7.62
CA LEU A 196 3.06 7.62 8.80
C LEU A 196 2.71 6.42 9.68
N PHE A 197 3.14 6.49 10.94
CA PHE A 197 2.83 5.50 11.96
C PHE A 197 2.08 6.17 13.12
N THR A 198 1.11 5.45 13.67
CA THR A 198 0.48 5.81 14.94
C THR A 198 1.15 5.00 16.04
N GLU A 199 1.92 5.66 16.90
CA GLU A 199 2.65 5.02 18.00
C GLU A 199 1.73 4.64 19.15
N ASP A 200 0.82 5.56 19.46
CA ASP A 200 -0.20 5.39 20.48
C ASP A 200 -1.46 6.15 20.06
N LEU A 201 -2.59 5.64 20.55
CA LEU A 201 -3.90 6.24 20.42
C LEU A 201 -4.63 6.02 21.74
N ALA A 202 -5.14 7.09 22.31
CA ALA A 202 -5.99 7.07 23.49
C ALA A 202 -7.25 7.88 23.24
N VAL A 203 -8.35 7.39 23.80
CA VAL A 203 -9.66 8.04 23.75
C VAL A 203 -10.15 8.21 25.18
N ALA A 204 -10.49 9.44 25.54
CA ALA A 204 -11.02 9.79 26.85
C ALA A 204 -12.43 10.37 26.71
N GLY A 205 -13.37 9.82 27.48
CA GLY A 205 -14.70 10.40 27.67
C GLY A 205 -14.74 11.40 28.83
N PRO A 206 -15.93 11.85 29.23
CA PRO A 206 -16.09 12.83 30.30
C PRO A 206 -15.68 12.28 31.69
N ALA A 207 -15.78 10.96 31.90
CA ALA A 207 -15.44 10.30 33.16
C ALA A 207 -14.44 9.15 32.93
N PRO A 208 -13.26 9.17 33.57
CA PRO A 208 -12.27 8.10 33.45
C PRO A 208 -12.83 6.74 33.88
N GLY A 209 -12.72 5.73 33.01
CA GLY A 209 -13.15 4.36 33.27
C GLY A 209 -14.66 4.12 33.23
N ALA A 210 -15.48 5.15 32.97
CA ALA A 210 -16.90 4.99 32.74
C ALA A 210 -17.18 4.52 31.30
N PRO A 211 -18.26 3.75 31.06
CA PRO A 211 -18.75 3.47 29.72
C PRO A 211 -19.07 4.79 28.97
N LEU A 212 -18.65 4.88 27.71
CA LEU A 212 -19.02 6.00 26.84
C LEU A 212 -20.49 5.86 26.43
N LEU A 213 -21.23 6.97 26.54
CA LEU A 213 -22.64 7.06 26.18
C LEU A 213 -22.83 7.90 24.90
N PRO A 214 -23.91 7.66 24.13
CA PRO A 214 -24.38 8.58 23.12
C PRO A 214 -24.42 10.04 23.59
N GLY A 215 -23.81 10.92 22.83
CA GLY A 215 -23.70 12.34 23.12
C GLY A 215 -22.48 12.73 23.98
N ASP A 216 -21.69 11.76 24.45
CA ASP A 216 -20.51 12.06 25.26
C ASP A 216 -19.44 12.78 24.44
N PRO A 217 -18.84 13.85 24.99
CA PRO A 217 -17.67 14.47 24.40
C PRO A 217 -16.46 13.53 24.52
N LEU A 218 -15.70 13.45 23.45
CA LEU A 218 -14.49 12.63 23.34
C LEU A 218 -13.28 13.53 23.17
N THR A 219 -12.18 13.18 23.84
CA THR A 219 -10.84 13.69 23.53
C THR A 219 -10.02 12.53 23.00
N LEU A 220 -9.54 12.66 21.77
CA LEU A 220 -8.67 11.67 21.13
C LEU A 220 -7.26 12.23 21.11
N THR A 221 -6.32 11.52 21.72
CA THR A 221 -4.90 11.88 21.68
C THR A 221 -4.14 10.78 20.98
N ALA A 222 -3.30 11.14 20.02
CA ALA A 222 -2.42 10.21 19.34
C ALA A 222 -1.02 10.80 19.21
N ARG A 223 -0.03 9.93 19.12
CA ARG A 223 1.34 10.30 18.74
C ARG A 223 1.65 9.72 17.37
N LEU A 224 1.79 10.61 16.41
CA LEU A 224 2.09 10.28 15.02
C LEU A 224 3.60 10.35 14.79
N ARG A 225 4.15 9.40 14.05
CA ARG A 225 5.56 9.40 13.64
C ARG A 225 5.67 9.40 12.13
N LEU A 226 6.38 10.39 11.59
CA LEU A 226 6.63 10.55 10.16
C LEU A 226 8.12 10.45 9.83
N ASN A 227 8.43 9.89 8.66
CA ASN A 227 9.79 9.92 8.11
C ASN A 227 10.15 11.26 7.45
N ALA A 228 9.16 12.06 7.04
CA ALA A 228 9.31 13.32 6.32
C ALA A 228 8.16 14.31 6.67
N PRO A 229 8.39 15.63 6.55
CA PRO A 229 7.38 16.63 6.91
C PRO A 229 6.22 16.70 5.91
N LEU A 230 5.01 16.97 6.40
CA LEU A 230 3.82 17.25 5.60
C LEU A 230 3.29 18.65 5.95
N ALA A 231 3.30 19.56 4.97
CA ALA A 231 2.89 20.94 5.21
C ALA A 231 1.39 21.09 5.53
N SER A 232 0.54 20.20 5.00
CA SER A 232 -0.91 20.25 5.17
C SER A 232 -1.51 18.85 5.17
N ALA A 233 -1.61 18.24 6.37
CA ALA A 233 -2.26 16.95 6.56
C ALA A 233 -3.64 17.14 7.18
N THR A 234 -4.67 16.53 6.58
CA THR A 234 -6.00 16.46 7.17
C THR A 234 -6.10 15.20 8.02
N LEU A 235 -6.20 15.39 9.33
CA LEU A 235 -6.46 14.32 10.28
C LEU A 235 -7.97 14.18 10.46
N LEU A 236 -8.45 12.93 10.47
CA LEU A 236 -9.85 12.58 10.65
C LEU A 236 -9.95 11.45 11.66
N ALA A 237 -10.81 11.61 12.66
CA ALA A 237 -11.17 10.57 13.60
C ALA A 237 -12.62 10.16 13.41
N TYR A 238 -12.85 8.85 13.34
CA TYR A 238 -14.16 8.23 13.27
C TYR A 238 -14.23 7.08 14.30
N ALA A 239 -15.42 6.77 14.77
CA ALA A 239 -15.66 5.51 15.48
C ALA A 239 -15.95 4.41 14.46
N GLN A 240 -15.49 3.18 14.72
CA GLN A 240 -15.93 2.01 13.96
C GLN A 240 -17.05 1.30 14.70
N GLN A 241 -18.13 1.02 13.99
CA GLN A 241 -19.14 0.07 14.46
C GLN A 241 -18.63 -1.38 14.34
N PRO A 242 -19.25 -2.34 15.04
CA PRO A 242 -18.87 -3.76 14.94
C PRO A 242 -18.95 -4.37 13.53
N ASP A 243 -19.69 -3.74 12.62
CA ASP A 243 -19.80 -4.10 11.20
C ASP A 243 -18.73 -3.41 10.31
N ASN A 244 -17.77 -2.70 10.92
CA ASN A 244 -16.75 -1.86 10.30
C ASN A 244 -17.28 -0.58 9.64
N THR A 245 -18.55 -0.22 9.81
CA THR A 245 -19.08 1.05 9.30
C THR A 245 -18.44 2.22 10.06
N PRO A 246 -17.80 3.17 9.37
CA PRO A 246 -17.26 4.36 10.01
C PRO A 246 -18.39 5.30 10.43
N VAL A 247 -18.27 5.84 11.63
CA VAL A 247 -19.24 6.75 12.25
C VAL A 247 -18.55 8.08 12.52
N ASP A 248 -19.10 9.13 11.94
CA ASP A 248 -18.62 10.50 12.10
C ASP A 248 -18.76 10.97 13.56
N LEU A 249 -17.67 11.49 14.12
CA LEU A 249 -17.61 12.05 15.48
C LEU A 249 -17.87 13.56 15.51
N GLY A 250 -18.21 14.14 14.35
CA GLY A 250 -18.51 15.55 14.18
C GLY A 250 -17.31 16.38 13.71
N PRO A 251 -17.53 17.67 13.41
CA PRO A 251 -16.55 18.51 12.71
C PRO A 251 -15.26 18.76 13.49
N LEU A 252 -15.29 18.69 14.83
CA LEU A 252 -14.11 18.87 15.67
C LEU A 252 -13.17 17.64 15.64
N ALA A 253 -13.66 16.51 15.13
CA ALA A 253 -12.88 15.29 14.96
C ALA A 253 -12.06 15.32 13.67
N SER A 254 -11.98 16.49 13.04
CA SER A 254 -11.11 16.79 11.93
C SER A 254 -10.24 18.00 12.23
N GLN A 255 -8.97 17.93 11.84
CA GLN A 255 -8.14 19.12 11.78
C GLN A 255 -7.21 19.06 10.57
N THR A 256 -6.87 20.21 10.02
CA THR A 256 -5.74 20.34 9.08
C THR A 256 -4.55 20.91 9.84
N VAL A 257 -3.41 20.23 9.77
CA VAL A 257 -2.21 20.59 10.53
C VAL A 257 -0.96 20.32 9.70
N SER A 258 0.10 21.10 9.93
CA SER A 258 1.44 20.79 9.44
C SER A 258 2.09 19.78 10.38
N LEU A 259 2.55 18.65 9.84
CA LEU A 259 3.26 17.62 10.58
C LEU A 259 4.76 17.72 10.26
N VAL A 260 5.60 17.68 11.29
CA VAL A 260 7.06 17.65 11.12
C VAL A 260 7.54 16.21 10.98
N ALA A 261 8.74 16.01 10.45
CA ALA A 261 9.40 14.70 10.53
C ALA A 261 9.69 14.33 12.00
N GLY A 262 9.59 13.05 12.33
CA GLY A 262 9.67 12.56 13.71
C GLY A 262 8.30 12.45 14.38
N GLU A 263 8.29 12.55 15.70
CA GLU A 263 7.08 12.38 16.51
C GLU A 263 6.32 13.70 16.70
N THR A 264 5.03 13.70 16.39
CA THR A 264 4.10 14.82 16.60
C THR A 264 2.90 14.35 17.42
N PRO A 265 2.67 14.89 18.63
CA PRO A 265 1.43 14.65 19.36
C PRO A 265 0.29 15.41 18.70
N VAL A 266 -0.86 14.77 18.57
CA VAL A 266 -2.08 15.35 18.00
C VAL A 266 -3.26 15.10 18.94
N THR A 267 -4.12 16.10 19.04
CA THR A 267 -5.35 16.01 19.83
C THR A 267 -6.52 16.42 18.96
N LEU A 268 -7.55 15.58 18.91
CA LEU A 268 -8.82 15.85 18.26
C LEU A 268 -9.95 15.77 19.28
N HIS A 269 -11.06 16.45 19.01
CA HIS A 269 -12.24 16.41 19.88
C HIS A 269 -13.43 15.90 19.11
N GLY A 270 -14.23 15.02 19.69
CA GLY A 270 -15.40 14.47 19.01
C GLY A 270 -16.60 14.42 19.94
N VAL A 271 -17.72 13.97 19.40
CA VAL A 271 -18.89 13.57 20.18
C VAL A 271 -19.28 12.18 19.69
N LEU A 272 -19.47 11.24 20.61
CA LEU A 272 -19.98 9.92 20.23
C LEU A 272 -21.43 10.09 19.77
N PRO A 273 -21.78 9.85 18.50
CA PRO A 273 -23.16 10.04 18.08
C PRO A 273 -24.07 8.96 18.66
N ALA A 274 -25.38 9.25 18.72
CA ALA A 274 -26.36 8.24 19.05
C ALA A 274 -26.31 7.13 18.00
N SER A 275 -26.03 5.90 18.45
CA SER A 275 -26.01 4.72 17.58
C SER A 275 -27.28 4.66 16.73
N VAL A 276 -27.11 4.51 15.41
CA VAL A 276 -28.21 4.26 14.46
C VAL A 276 -28.89 2.90 14.72
N HIS A 277 -28.31 2.10 15.61
CA HIS A 277 -28.83 0.83 16.11
C HIS A 277 -29.02 0.89 17.62
N SER A 278 -29.91 1.76 18.10
CA SER A 278 -30.59 1.45 19.35
C SER A 278 -31.65 0.40 19.04
N PRO A 279 -31.64 -0.82 19.64
CA PRO A 279 -32.88 -1.58 19.71
C PRO A 279 -33.86 -0.69 20.47
N ALA A 280 -34.95 -0.32 19.81
CA ALA A 280 -36.05 0.39 20.47
C ALA A 280 -36.35 -0.37 21.76
N SER A 281 -36.21 0.33 22.89
CA SER A 281 -36.56 -0.20 24.19
C SER A 281 -38.06 -0.51 24.18
N ALA A 282 -38.42 -1.73 23.81
CA ALA A 282 -39.72 -2.28 24.12
C ALA A 282 -39.69 -2.71 25.59
N LEU A 283 -39.63 -1.73 26.49
CA LEU A 283 -40.16 -1.93 27.83
C LEU A 283 -41.68 -1.88 27.69
N PRO A 284 -42.41 -2.98 27.98
CA PRO A 284 -43.86 -2.88 28.08
C PRO A 284 -44.19 -1.95 29.27
N PRO A 285 -45.24 -1.13 29.16
CA PRO A 285 -45.73 -0.40 30.33
C PRO A 285 -46.09 -1.42 31.41
N GLY A 286 -45.48 -1.29 32.59
CA GLY A 286 -45.91 -2.04 33.76
C GLY A 286 -47.31 -1.59 34.20
N THR A 287 -48.08 -2.57 34.67
CA THR A 287 -49.39 -2.51 35.36
C THR A 287 -50.58 -1.98 34.58
#